data_AF-A0A3B9J700-F1
#
_entry.id   AF-A0A3B9J700-F1
#
_cell.length_a   1.000
_cell.length_b   1.000
_cell.length_c   1.000
_cell.angle_alpha   90.00
_cell.angle_beta   90.00
_cell.angle_gamma   90.00
#
_symmetry.space_group_name_H-M   'P 1'
#
loop_
_entity.id
_entity.type
_entity.pdbx_description
1 polymer ?
#
loop_
_entity_poly.entity_id
_entity_poly.type
_entity_poly.pdbx_seq_one_letter_code
_entity_poly.pdbx_strand_id
1 'polypeptide(L)'
;MTKNEKFLQLVETAKSLFFKHGVKRVTVEEICRKANVSKVTFYKYFENKDAVVRHIRDDLMNTGFAKYDEIVGLDIPFSEKVDLMTKWRVEFFSQMQSEFIEDIISFEETKREMKKRFMTNILAAQQKGEVREDLSPGLIWLAAEKLNEIAVDGSWRGEVPDFNELHRQLRTLYFHGLLAK
;
A
#
# COMPACT_ATOMS: atom_id res chain seq x y z
N MET A 1 -1.33 -8.58 -25.43
CA MET A 1 0.00 -8.35 -26.03
C MET A 1 1.04 -8.72 -24.99
N THR A 2 1.90 -9.69 -25.28
CA THR A 2 3.00 -10.11 -24.40
C THR A 2 3.99 -8.94 -24.27
N LYS A 3 4.22 -8.43 -23.05
CA LYS A 3 5.17 -7.33 -22.82
C LYS A 3 6.58 -7.78 -23.30
N ASN A 4 7.30 -6.90 -24.01
CA ASN A 4 8.64 -7.16 -24.55
C ASN A 4 9.63 -7.45 -23.39
N GLU A 5 10.54 -8.40 -23.56
CA GLU A 5 11.55 -8.77 -22.54
C GLU A 5 12.37 -7.55 -22.05
N LYS A 6 12.79 -6.66 -22.97
CA LYS A 6 13.52 -5.44 -22.62
C LYS A 6 12.68 -4.45 -21.80
N PHE A 7 11.37 -4.41 -22.05
CA PHE A 7 10.44 -3.61 -21.26
C PHE A 7 10.36 -4.14 -19.83
N LEU A 8 10.17 -5.46 -19.67
CA LEU A 8 10.10 -6.11 -18.36
C LEU A 8 11.40 -5.91 -17.56
N GLN A 9 12.55 -6.11 -18.22
CA GLN A 9 13.85 -5.92 -17.58
C GLN A 9 14.08 -4.47 -17.11
N LEU A 10 13.67 -3.48 -17.92
CA LEU A 10 13.74 -2.07 -17.55
C LEU A 10 12.86 -1.77 -16.34
N VAL A 11 11.60 -2.22 -16.34
CA VAL A 11 10.65 -1.98 -15.25
C VAL A 11 11.12 -2.63 -13.95
N GLU A 12 11.54 -3.90 -13.97
CA GLU A 12 12.01 -4.60 -12.78
C GLU A 12 13.29 -3.97 -12.22
N THR A 13 14.21 -3.55 -13.09
CA THR A 13 15.43 -2.85 -12.65
C THR A 13 15.08 -1.50 -12.01
N ALA A 14 14.20 -0.71 -12.64
CA ALA A 14 13.77 0.57 -12.10
C ALA A 14 13.06 0.41 -10.75
N LYS A 15 12.17 -0.59 -10.64
CA LYS A 15 11.47 -0.95 -9.40
C LYS A 15 12.45 -1.29 -8.29
N SER A 16 13.40 -2.18 -8.54
CA SER A 16 14.44 -2.55 -7.56
C SER A 16 15.27 -1.36 -7.10
N LEU A 17 15.65 -0.48 -8.04
CA LEU A 17 16.38 0.74 -7.74
C LEU A 17 15.57 1.72 -6.87
N PHE A 18 14.31 1.97 -7.23
CA PHE A 18 13.43 2.85 -6.46
C PHE A 18 13.16 2.30 -5.07
N PHE A 19 12.96 0.99 -4.94
CA PHE A 19 12.71 0.33 -3.65
C PHE A 19 13.89 0.45 -2.70
N LYS A 20 15.12 0.47 -3.23
CA LYS A 20 16.36 0.52 -2.45
C LYS A 20 16.86 1.94 -2.17
N HIS A 21 16.64 2.87 -3.09
CA HIS A 21 17.30 4.18 -3.07
C HIS A 21 16.33 5.37 -3.08
N GLY A 22 15.02 5.12 -3.25
CA GLY A 22 14.00 6.14 -3.43
C GLY A 22 14.03 6.75 -4.85
N VAL A 23 12.90 7.33 -5.28
CA VAL A 23 12.74 7.89 -6.65
C VAL A 23 13.72 9.04 -6.92
N LYS A 24 13.92 9.91 -5.94
CA LYS A 24 14.70 11.14 -6.10
C LYS A 24 16.16 10.88 -6.45
N ARG A 25 16.77 9.84 -5.88
CA ARG A 25 18.21 9.54 -6.04
C ARG A 25 18.55 8.75 -7.30
N VAL A 26 17.55 8.10 -7.92
CA VAL A 26 17.76 7.23 -9.09
C VAL A 26 17.66 8.04 -10.38
N THR A 27 18.57 7.82 -11.32
CA THR A 27 18.61 8.47 -12.64
C THR A 27 18.21 7.52 -13.77
N VAL A 28 17.77 8.08 -14.91
CA VAL A 28 17.45 7.29 -16.12
C VAL A 28 18.69 6.55 -16.62
N GLU A 29 19.86 7.18 -16.53
CA GLU A 29 21.17 6.62 -16.86
C GLU A 29 21.47 5.37 -16.02
N GLU A 30 21.24 5.44 -14.71
CA GLU A 30 21.49 4.31 -13.82
C GLU A 30 20.57 3.14 -14.13
N ILE A 31 19.27 3.42 -14.35
CA ILE A 31 18.28 2.41 -14.76
C ILE A 31 18.73 1.74 -16.06
N CYS A 32 19.06 2.52 -17.09
CA CYS A 32 19.49 2.00 -18.38
C CYS A 32 20.72 1.09 -18.27
N ARG A 33 21.73 1.57 -17.52
CA ARG A 33 22.98 0.84 -17.30
C ARG A 33 22.75 -0.49 -16.59
N LYS A 34 21.96 -0.51 -15.51
CA LYS A 34 21.69 -1.72 -14.74
C LYS A 34 20.75 -2.69 -15.46
N ALA A 35 19.82 -2.18 -16.26
CA ALA A 35 18.90 -2.99 -17.06
C ALA A 35 19.53 -3.50 -18.37
N ASN A 36 20.78 -3.10 -18.68
CA ASN A 36 21.45 -3.39 -19.95
C ASN A 36 20.64 -2.95 -21.18
N VAL A 37 20.05 -1.75 -21.12
CA VAL A 37 19.29 -1.14 -22.22
C VAL A 37 19.86 0.23 -22.58
N SER A 38 19.71 0.64 -23.85
CA SER A 38 20.11 1.98 -24.29
C SER A 38 19.11 3.05 -23.85
N LYS A 39 19.54 4.32 -23.73
CA LYS A 39 18.63 5.46 -23.54
C LYS A 39 17.54 5.52 -24.62
N VAL A 40 17.89 5.22 -25.87
CA VAL A 40 16.93 5.15 -26.98
C VAL A 40 15.84 4.10 -26.70
N THR A 41 16.22 2.96 -26.12
CA THR A 41 15.26 1.91 -25.72
C THR A 41 14.40 2.37 -24.55
N PHE A 42 14.97 3.07 -23.57
CA PHE A 42 14.20 3.65 -22.47
C PHE A 42 13.14 4.63 -22.99
N TYR A 43 13.56 5.62 -23.80
CA TYR A 43 12.67 6.65 -24.32
C TYR A 43 11.66 6.13 -25.35
N LYS A 44 11.87 4.94 -25.91
CA LYS A 44 10.85 4.22 -26.69
C LYS A 44 9.67 3.76 -25.82
N TYR A 45 9.90 3.46 -24.54
CA TYR A 45 8.86 2.96 -23.63
C TYR A 45 8.32 4.04 -22.69
N PHE A 46 9.17 4.96 -22.26
CA PHE A 46 8.83 5.96 -21.24
C PHE A 46 9.37 7.34 -21.64
N GLU A 47 8.49 8.33 -21.67
CA GLU A 47 8.83 9.72 -21.97
C GLU A 47 9.86 10.33 -21.00
N ASN A 48 9.84 9.90 -19.74
CA ASN A 48 10.67 10.43 -18.66
C ASN A 48 10.69 9.45 -17.47
N LYS A 49 11.46 9.79 -16.43
CA LYS A 49 11.53 9.00 -15.19
C LYS A 49 10.16 8.88 -14.51
N ASP A 50 9.37 9.96 -14.51
CA ASP A 50 8.07 9.99 -13.84
C ASP A 50 7.06 9.04 -14.47
N ALA A 51 7.13 8.81 -15.79
CA ALA A 51 6.32 7.81 -16.47
C ALA A 51 6.63 6.37 -15.99
N VAL A 52 7.90 6.06 -15.72
CA VAL A 52 8.30 4.76 -15.15
C VAL A 52 7.79 4.64 -13.71
N VAL A 53 7.91 5.71 -12.93
CA VAL A 53 7.41 5.77 -11.55
C VAL A 53 5.91 5.54 -11.50
N ARG A 54 5.13 6.24 -12.35
CA ARG A 54 3.69 6.03 -12.47
C ARG A 54 3.35 4.59 -12.85
N HIS A 55 4.05 4.01 -13.83
CA HIS A 55 3.83 2.62 -14.24
C HIS A 55 4.02 1.64 -13.08
N ILE A 56 5.14 1.75 -12.36
CA ILE A 56 5.44 0.87 -11.22
C ILE A 56 4.44 1.09 -10.09
N ARG A 57 4.07 2.34 -9.80
CA ARG A 57 3.05 2.68 -8.81
C ARG A 57 1.73 2.01 -9.14
N ASP A 58 1.27 2.14 -10.39
CA ASP A 58 -0.01 1.58 -10.82
C ASP A 58 0.00 0.05 -10.74
N ASP A 59 1.10 -0.59 -11.14
CA ASP A 59 1.27 -2.04 -11.00
C ASP A 59 1.24 -2.49 -9.52
N LEU A 60 1.87 -1.73 -8.61
CA LEU A 60 1.83 -2.00 -7.18
C LEU A 60 0.44 -1.79 -6.58
N MET A 61 -0.26 -0.73 -6.99
CA MET A 61 -1.63 -0.48 -6.53
C MET A 61 -2.59 -1.56 -7.02
N ASN A 62 -2.48 -1.96 -8.28
CA ASN A 62 -3.27 -3.06 -8.83
C ASN A 62 -3.01 -4.37 -8.08
N THR A 63 -1.74 -4.65 -7.73
CA THR A 63 -1.39 -5.80 -6.90
C THR A 63 -2.06 -5.72 -5.53
N GLY A 64 -2.00 -4.56 -4.87
CA GLY A 64 -2.66 -4.34 -3.57
C GLY A 64 -4.18 -4.46 -3.62
N PHE A 65 -4.82 -3.87 -4.63
CA PHE A 65 -6.27 -3.97 -4.82
C PHE A 65 -6.72 -5.39 -5.15
N ALA A 66 -5.99 -6.11 -6.00
CA ALA A 66 -6.29 -7.51 -6.29
C ALA A 66 -6.20 -8.37 -5.03
N LYS A 67 -5.16 -8.17 -4.21
CA LYS A 67 -5.02 -8.90 -2.95
C LYS A 67 -6.10 -8.52 -1.93
N TYR A 68 -6.50 -7.26 -1.91
CA TYR A 68 -7.63 -6.80 -1.11
C TYR A 68 -8.91 -7.52 -1.47
N ASP A 69 -9.25 -7.56 -2.76
CA ASP A 69 -10.46 -8.24 -3.23
C ASP A 69 -10.42 -9.75 -2.96
N GLU A 70 -9.25 -10.37 -3.14
CA GLU A 70 -9.03 -11.78 -2.80
C GLU A 70 -9.36 -12.06 -1.32
N ILE A 71 -8.78 -11.28 -0.39
CA ILE A 71 -8.98 -11.48 1.05
C ILE A 71 -10.41 -11.15 1.47
N VAL A 72 -11.02 -10.08 0.93
CA VAL A 72 -12.40 -9.71 1.22
C VAL A 72 -13.38 -10.78 0.73
N GLY A 73 -13.08 -11.44 -0.39
CA GLY A 73 -13.88 -12.52 -0.97
C GLY A 73 -13.83 -13.84 -0.19
N LEU A 74 -12.93 -14.01 0.77
CA LEU A 74 -12.86 -15.22 1.59
C LEU A 74 -14.09 -15.37 2.50
N ASP A 75 -14.52 -16.61 2.72
CA ASP A 75 -15.59 -16.95 3.67
C ASP A 75 -15.01 -17.28 5.05
N ILE A 76 -14.46 -16.25 5.70
CA ILE A 76 -13.85 -16.29 7.04
C ILE A 76 -14.32 -15.07 7.84
N PRO A 77 -14.25 -15.09 9.19
CA PRO A 77 -14.62 -13.94 10.01
C PRO A 77 -13.89 -12.65 9.61
N PHE A 78 -14.57 -11.51 9.71
CA PHE A 78 -13.99 -10.19 9.39
C PHE A 78 -12.65 -9.92 10.09
N SER A 79 -12.51 -10.31 11.36
CA SER A 79 -11.26 -10.18 12.11
C SER A 79 -10.10 -10.98 11.50
N GLU A 80 -10.36 -12.16 10.96
CA GLU A 80 -9.33 -12.97 10.28
C GLU A 80 -8.92 -12.33 8.95
N LYS A 81 -9.87 -11.74 8.20
CA LYS A 81 -9.55 -10.97 6.98
C LYS A 81 -8.62 -9.80 7.28
N VAL A 82 -8.88 -9.10 8.38
CA VAL A 82 -8.04 -7.99 8.86
C VAL A 82 -6.63 -8.48 9.18
N ASP A 83 -6.49 -9.61 9.86
CA ASP A 83 -5.18 -10.16 10.21
C ASP A 83 -4.40 -10.61 8.97
N LEU A 84 -5.05 -11.27 8.01
CA LEU A 84 -4.45 -11.63 6.73
C LEU A 84 -4.01 -10.38 5.96
N MET A 85 -4.86 -9.36 5.90
CA MET A 85 -4.56 -8.08 5.25
C MET A 85 -3.36 -7.39 5.91
N THR A 86 -3.31 -7.39 7.24
CA THR A 86 -2.23 -6.77 8.02
C THR A 86 -0.90 -7.47 7.76
N LYS A 87 -0.87 -8.81 7.83
CA LYS A 87 0.34 -9.60 7.55
C LYS A 87 0.84 -9.35 6.12
N TRP A 88 -0.06 -9.45 5.15
CA TRP A 88 0.30 -9.20 3.76
C TRP A 88 0.83 -7.78 3.54
N ARG A 89 0.20 -6.77 4.17
CA ARG A 89 0.65 -5.37 4.08
C ARG A 89 2.07 -5.20 4.63
N VAL A 90 2.36 -5.79 5.79
CA VAL A 90 3.71 -5.75 6.38
C VAL A 90 4.74 -6.40 5.46
N GLU A 91 4.45 -7.60 4.95
CA GLU A 91 5.34 -8.30 4.03
C GLU A 91 5.56 -7.51 2.72
N PHE A 92 4.48 -7.00 2.13
CA PHE A 92 4.52 -6.25 0.88
C PHE A 92 5.40 -5.00 0.97
N PHE A 93 5.28 -4.24 2.07
CA PHE A 93 6.03 -3.00 2.25
C PHE A 93 7.41 -3.19 2.90
N SER A 94 7.71 -4.36 3.50
CA SER A 94 8.99 -4.63 4.18
C SER A 94 10.23 -4.44 3.30
N GLN A 95 10.07 -4.55 1.98
CA GLN A 95 11.16 -4.45 1.00
C GLN A 95 11.33 -3.05 0.40
N MET A 96 10.49 -2.08 0.80
CA MET A 96 10.47 -0.72 0.22
C MET A 96 11.03 0.31 1.20
N GLN A 97 11.79 1.31 0.70
CA GLN A 97 12.10 2.51 1.48
C GLN A 97 10.82 3.33 1.77
N SER A 98 10.77 3.99 2.93
CA SER A 98 9.60 4.75 3.39
C SER A 98 9.19 5.88 2.43
N GLU A 99 10.15 6.61 1.83
CA GLU A 99 9.82 7.70 0.92
C GLU A 99 9.09 7.22 -0.35
N PHE A 100 9.38 5.99 -0.79
CA PHE A 100 8.71 5.40 -1.95
C PHE A 100 7.27 4.98 -1.62
N ILE A 101 7.02 4.54 -0.39
CA ILE A 101 5.67 4.19 0.09
C ILE A 101 4.77 5.42 0.11
N GLU A 102 5.28 6.54 0.63
CA GLU A 102 4.55 7.82 0.65
C GLU A 102 4.21 8.32 -0.76
N ASP A 103 5.17 8.22 -1.69
CA ASP A 103 4.96 8.57 -3.10
C ASP A 103 3.84 7.71 -3.73
N ILE A 104 3.67 6.44 -3.35
CA ILE A 104 2.59 5.59 -3.87
C ILE A 104 1.22 5.99 -3.32
N ILE A 105 1.13 6.19 -2.00
CA ILE A 105 -0.15 6.31 -1.27
C ILE A 105 -0.70 7.74 -1.30
N SER A 106 0.13 8.74 -1.60
CA SER A 106 -0.25 10.17 -1.55
C SER A 106 -1.21 10.62 -2.67
N PHE A 107 -1.42 9.81 -3.71
CA PHE A 107 -2.28 10.19 -4.83
C PHE A 107 -3.77 10.15 -4.50
N GLU A 108 -4.47 11.24 -4.83
CA GLU A 108 -5.90 11.42 -4.56
C GLU A 108 -6.79 10.32 -5.19
N GLU A 109 -6.44 9.86 -6.40
CA GLU A 109 -7.17 8.78 -7.06
C GLU A 109 -7.02 7.45 -6.30
N THR A 110 -5.81 7.12 -5.86
CA THR A 110 -5.52 5.95 -5.02
C THR A 110 -6.34 5.98 -3.73
N LYS A 111 -6.31 7.11 -3.01
CA LYS A 111 -7.07 7.28 -1.78
C LYS A 111 -8.58 7.15 -2.00
N ARG A 112 -9.09 7.70 -3.10
CA ARG A 112 -10.51 7.61 -3.46
C ARG A 112 -10.94 6.16 -3.68
N GLU A 113 -10.15 5.38 -4.42
CA GLU A 113 -10.44 3.96 -4.67
C GLU A 113 -10.31 3.12 -3.39
N MET A 114 -9.29 3.36 -2.57
CA MET A 114 -9.14 2.74 -1.24
C MET A 114 -10.37 3.02 -0.36
N LYS A 115 -10.81 4.28 -0.28
CA LYS A 115 -11.98 4.68 0.49
C LYS A 115 -13.24 4.00 -0.02
N LYS A 116 -13.45 3.96 -1.33
CA LYS A 116 -14.61 3.29 -1.95
C LYS A 116 -14.68 1.82 -1.54
N ARG A 117 -13.59 1.08 -1.72
CA ARG A 117 -13.48 -0.35 -1.35
C ARG A 117 -13.72 -0.58 0.14
N PHE A 118 -13.10 0.25 0.97
CA PHE A 118 -13.28 0.20 2.41
C PHE A 118 -14.74 0.44 2.82
N MET A 119 -15.40 1.46 2.27
CA MET A 119 -16.83 1.74 2.55
C MET A 119 -17.70 0.54 2.20
N THR A 120 -17.52 -0.04 1.01
CA THR A 120 -18.27 -1.21 0.56
C THR A 120 -18.08 -2.40 1.49
N ASN A 121 -16.84 -2.68 1.89
CA ASN A 121 -16.54 -3.80 2.77
C ASN A 121 -17.11 -3.62 4.18
N ILE A 122 -16.98 -2.42 4.76
CA ILE A 122 -17.53 -2.13 6.09
C ILE A 122 -19.06 -2.24 6.10
N LEU A 123 -19.74 -1.72 5.08
CA LEU A 123 -21.20 -1.84 4.97
C LEU A 123 -21.64 -3.31 4.89
N ALA A 124 -20.93 -4.13 4.11
CA ALA A 124 -21.22 -5.55 4.01
C ALA A 124 -20.97 -6.29 5.34
N ALA A 125 -19.91 -5.94 6.06
CA ALA A 125 -19.60 -6.52 7.37
C ALA A 125 -20.61 -6.10 8.46
N GLN A 126 -21.10 -4.85 8.39
CA GLN A 126 -22.18 -4.36 9.26
C GLN A 126 -23.47 -5.16 9.05
N GLN A 127 -23.89 -5.36 7.79
CA GLN A 127 -25.08 -6.16 7.49
C GLN A 127 -25.02 -7.62 8.00
N LYS A 128 -23.81 -8.14 8.20
CA LYS A 128 -23.56 -9.48 8.76
C LYS A 128 -23.42 -9.48 10.29
N GLY A 129 -23.46 -8.33 10.94
CA GLY A 129 -23.19 -8.17 12.37
C GLY A 129 -21.73 -8.37 12.77
N GLU A 130 -20.80 -8.41 11.81
CA GLU A 130 -19.36 -8.59 12.07
C GLU A 130 -18.68 -7.27 12.49
N VAL A 131 -19.27 -6.14 12.11
CA VAL A 131 -18.85 -4.79 12.50
C VAL A 131 -20.06 -4.08 13.11
N ARG A 132 -19.82 -3.35 14.20
CA ARG A 132 -20.87 -2.61 14.91
C ARG A 132 -21.58 -1.58 14.02
N GLU A 133 -22.90 -1.62 14.00
CA GLU A 133 -23.75 -0.79 13.12
C GLU A 133 -23.96 0.65 13.65
N ASP A 134 -23.68 0.88 14.93
CA ASP A 134 -23.81 2.20 15.57
C ASP A 134 -22.67 3.17 15.22
N LEU A 135 -21.65 2.71 14.48
CA LEU A 135 -20.60 3.55 13.93
C LEU A 135 -20.81 3.78 12.43
N SER A 136 -20.76 5.04 11.98
CA SER A 136 -20.84 5.31 10.54
C SER A 136 -19.57 4.82 9.83
N PRO A 137 -19.68 4.17 8.65
CA PRO A 137 -18.50 3.74 7.89
C PRO A 137 -17.51 4.87 7.62
N GLY A 138 -18.03 6.07 7.33
CA GLY A 138 -17.22 7.27 7.11
C GLY A 138 -16.39 7.67 8.33
N LEU A 139 -16.94 7.54 9.54
CA LEU A 139 -16.20 7.79 10.78
C LEU A 139 -15.13 6.71 11.03
N ILE A 140 -15.45 5.44 10.76
CA ILE A 140 -14.47 4.35 10.86
C ILE A 140 -13.30 4.60 9.90
N TRP A 141 -13.57 5.05 8.67
CA TRP A 141 -12.52 5.44 7.71
C TRP A 141 -11.69 6.63 8.19
N LEU A 142 -12.33 7.69 8.70
CA LEU A 142 -11.60 8.86 9.20
C LEU A 142 -10.69 8.47 10.37
N ALA A 143 -11.19 7.62 11.28
CA ALA A 143 -10.37 7.04 12.34
C ALA A 143 -9.24 6.18 11.76
N ALA A 144 -9.52 5.36 10.73
CA ALA A 144 -8.53 4.58 9.94
C ALA A 144 -7.35 5.45 9.49
N GLU A 145 -7.66 6.58 8.86
CA GLU A 145 -6.65 7.52 8.36
C GLU A 145 -5.85 8.16 9.51
N LYS A 146 -6.53 8.64 10.56
CA LYS A 146 -5.85 9.33 11.67
C LYS A 146 -4.88 8.46 12.46
N LEU A 147 -5.19 7.19 12.70
CA LEU A 147 -4.19 6.32 13.35
C LEU A 147 -3.08 5.90 12.38
N ASN A 148 -3.34 5.84 11.08
CA ASN A 148 -2.27 5.61 10.10
C ASN A 148 -1.31 6.82 10.01
N GLU A 149 -1.79 8.05 10.21
CA GLU A 149 -0.93 9.24 10.30
C GLU A 149 0.11 9.09 11.42
N ILE A 150 -0.29 8.59 12.60
CA ILE A 150 0.63 8.31 13.72
C ILE A 150 1.76 7.38 13.26
N ALA A 151 1.44 6.31 12.54
CA ALA A 151 2.43 5.36 12.04
C ALA A 151 3.41 6.00 11.04
N VAL A 152 2.93 6.93 10.21
CA VAL A 152 3.71 7.62 9.16
C VAL A 152 4.57 8.74 9.74
N ASP A 153 4.01 9.64 10.54
CA ASP A 153 4.73 10.78 11.11
C ASP A 153 5.73 10.36 12.21
N GLY A 154 5.57 9.15 12.74
CA GLY A 154 6.47 8.57 13.73
C GLY A 154 6.31 9.19 15.12
N SER A 155 5.19 9.87 15.38
CA SER A 155 4.84 10.43 16.70
C SER A 155 4.72 9.36 17.80
N TRP A 156 4.59 8.09 17.44
CA TRP A 156 4.59 6.95 18.38
C TRP A 156 5.96 6.64 19.01
N ARG A 157 7.06 7.16 18.45
CA ARG A 157 8.41 6.84 18.93
C ARG A 157 8.58 7.30 20.37
N GLY A 158 8.81 6.36 21.29
CA GLY A 158 8.91 6.61 22.73
C GLY A 158 7.68 6.13 23.53
N GLU A 159 6.55 5.92 22.85
CA GLU A 159 5.32 5.40 23.46
C GLU A 159 5.24 3.86 23.40
N VAL A 160 5.78 3.27 22.34
CA VAL A 160 5.85 1.81 22.13
C VAL A 160 7.25 1.38 21.67
N PRO A 161 7.70 0.16 22.04
CA PRO A 161 9.08 -0.28 21.83
C PRO A 161 9.46 -0.43 20.35
N ASP A 162 8.51 -0.81 19.50
CA ASP A 162 8.76 -1.00 18.07
C ASP A 162 7.48 -0.86 17.22
N PHE A 163 7.66 -0.91 15.91
CA PHE A 163 6.59 -0.76 14.91
C PHE A 163 5.59 -1.93 14.92
N ASN A 164 6.01 -3.14 15.30
CA ASN A 164 5.10 -4.28 15.41
C ASN A 164 4.16 -4.09 16.60
N GLU A 165 4.70 -3.59 17.71
CA GLU A 165 3.91 -3.28 18.91
C GLU A 165 2.96 -2.11 18.68
N LEU A 166 3.38 -1.07 17.93
CA LEU A 166 2.47 -0.04 17.43
C LEU A 166 1.30 -0.66 16.67
N HIS A 167 1.58 -1.48 15.65
CA HIS A 167 0.55 -2.10 14.84
C HIS A 167 -0.41 -2.97 15.66
N ARG A 168 0.12 -3.73 16.61
CA ARG A 168 -0.68 -4.56 17.52
C ARG A 168 -1.61 -3.71 18.38
N GLN A 169 -1.12 -2.61 18.95
CA GLN A 169 -1.91 -1.72 19.79
C GLN A 169 -2.95 -0.94 18.97
N LEU A 170 -2.58 -0.37 17.81
CA LEU A 170 -3.53 0.28 16.91
C LEU A 170 -4.66 -0.67 16.49
N ARG A 171 -4.35 -1.93 16.16
CA ARG A 171 -5.36 -2.96 15.87
C ARG A 171 -6.28 -3.19 17.07
N THR A 172 -5.72 -3.27 18.27
CA THR A 172 -6.54 -3.39 19.50
C THR A 172 -7.53 -2.23 19.61
N LEU A 173 -7.08 -0.99 19.36
CA LEU A 173 -7.95 0.18 19.35
C LEU A 173 -9.09 0.08 18.31
N TYR A 174 -8.80 -0.42 17.10
CA TYR A 174 -9.81 -0.59 16.04
C TYR A 174 -10.85 -1.65 16.34
N PHE A 175 -10.41 -2.85 16.70
CA PHE A 175 -11.28 -4.03 16.72
C PHE A 175 -11.83 -4.36 18.10
N HIS A 176 -11.16 -3.87 19.15
CA HIS A 176 -11.56 -4.11 20.53
C HIS A 176 -11.94 -2.82 21.28
N GLY A 177 -11.63 -1.65 20.72
CA GLY A 177 -11.86 -0.35 21.37
C GLY A 177 -10.84 -0.01 22.45
N LEU A 178 -10.99 1.16 23.08
CA LEU A 178 -10.16 1.63 24.20
C LEU A 178 -10.59 1.08 25.57
N LEU A 179 -11.87 0.74 25.70
CA LEU A 179 -12.47 0.25 26.94
C LEU A 179 -12.73 -1.25 26.80
N ALA A 180 -12.19 -2.04 27.72
CA ALA A 180 -12.60 -3.44 27.88
C ALA A 180 -14.10 -3.47 28.25
N LYS A 181 -14.83 -4.45 27.72
CA LYS A 181 -16.12 -4.83 28.30
C LYS A 181 -15.92 -5.37 29.71
#